data_AF-A0A015IAM7-F1
#
_entry.id   AF-A0A015IAM7-F1
#
_cell.length_a   1.000
_cell.length_b   1.000
_cell.length_c   1.000
_cell.angle_alpha   90.00
_cell.angle_beta   90.00
_cell.angle_gamma   90.00
#
_symmetry.space_group_name_H-M   'P 1'
#
loop_
_entity.id
_entity.type
_entity.pdbx_description
1 polymer ?
#
loop_
_entity_poly.entity_id
_entity_poly.type
_entity_poly.pdbx_seq_one_letter_code
_entity_poly.pdbx_strand_id
1 'polypeptide(L)'
;MTKVMERQDKSKSSKKRKYSEGQSNMDDYHDLTELNEQRCKRTNRALVKFFIACGIAFRIVEHPFFINFIKELNAGYNTPTREVLVNQLLERELAQVNFKVNSELEKEMNLMLAFDGWMSGTHRSIWNFIVMISLRKEYLYQLFDLSKNSHTAEYLVTVIEKVIEGIGED
;
A
#
# COMPACT_ATOMS: atom_id res chain seq x y z
N MET A 1 -32.05 -4.51 13.88
CA MET A 1 -32.45 -3.93 12.59
C MET A 1 -32.48 -2.41 12.77
N THR A 2 -31.32 -1.78 12.62
CA THR A 2 -31.10 -0.38 13.01
C THR A 2 -31.41 0.50 11.82
N LYS A 3 -32.44 1.32 11.95
CA LYS A 3 -32.93 2.25 10.92
C LYS A 3 -31.86 3.33 10.73
N VAL A 4 -31.10 3.26 9.65
CA VAL A 4 -30.15 4.30 9.26
C VAL A 4 -30.98 5.54 8.90
N MET A 5 -30.82 6.62 9.66
CA MET A 5 -31.35 7.93 9.30
C MET A 5 -30.58 8.45 8.10
N GLU A 6 -31.23 8.47 6.94
CA GLU A 6 -30.80 9.31 5.82
C GLU A 6 -30.78 10.77 6.28
N ARG A 7 -29.61 11.41 6.22
CA ARG A 7 -29.53 12.87 6.28
C ARG A 7 -30.05 13.42 4.95
N GLN A 8 -31.27 13.94 4.97
CA GLN A 8 -31.72 14.86 3.92
C GLN A 8 -31.04 16.21 4.14
N ASP A 9 -30.07 16.55 3.30
CA ASP A 9 -29.57 17.92 3.20
C ASP A 9 -30.68 18.80 2.60
N LYS A 10 -31.41 19.50 3.49
CA LYS A 10 -32.36 20.53 3.10
C LYS A 10 -31.60 21.70 2.49
N SER A 11 -31.61 21.83 1.16
CA SER A 11 -31.18 23.04 0.49
C SER A 11 -32.09 24.21 0.91
N LYS A 12 -31.53 25.19 1.62
CA LYS A 12 -32.22 26.45 1.92
C LYS A 12 -32.45 27.19 0.61
N SER A 13 -33.69 27.50 0.27
CA SER A 13 -34.01 28.25 -0.95
C SER A 13 -33.40 29.66 -0.90
N SER A 14 -32.31 29.88 -1.62
CA SER A 14 -31.80 31.22 -1.92
C SER A 14 -32.46 31.74 -3.19
N LYS A 15 -33.01 32.96 -3.13
CA LYS A 15 -33.64 33.71 -4.22
C LYS A 15 -32.92 33.48 -5.56
N LYS A 16 -33.64 32.93 -6.55
CA LYS A 16 -33.14 32.76 -7.93
C LYS A 16 -32.73 34.13 -8.51
N ARG A 17 -31.43 34.37 -8.65
CA ARG A 17 -30.89 35.34 -9.61
C ARG A 17 -30.89 34.68 -10.99
N LYS A 18 -31.34 35.39 -12.02
CA LYS A 18 -31.23 34.95 -13.42
C LYS A 18 -29.74 34.78 -13.75
N TYR A 19 -29.31 33.53 -13.91
CA TYR A 19 -28.02 33.21 -14.52
C TYR A 19 -28.13 33.42 -16.03
N SER A 20 -27.08 33.96 -16.66
CA SER A 20 -26.96 33.95 -18.12
C SER A 20 -26.78 32.50 -18.58
N GLU A 21 -27.37 32.13 -19.71
CA GLU A 21 -27.40 30.75 -20.27
C GLU A 21 -26.02 30.24 -20.77
N GLY A 22 -24.91 30.77 -20.26
CA GLY A 22 -23.56 30.41 -20.70
C GLY A 22 -22.49 30.35 -19.60
N GLN A 23 -22.87 30.49 -18.32
CA GLN A 23 -21.90 30.39 -17.22
C GLN A 23 -21.91 28.96 -16.66
N SER A 24 -20.94 28.14 -17.06
CA SER A 24 -20.70 26.84 -16.43
C SER A 24 -20.31 27.02 -14.97
N ASN A 25 -20.74 26.09 -14.13
CA ASN A 25 -20.34 26.06 -12.74
C ASN A 25 -18.84 25.76 -12.66
N MET A 26 -18.14 26.26 -11.64
CA MET A 26 -16.70 25.99 -11.51
C MET A 26 -16.40 24.48 -11.43
N ASP A 27 -17.35 23.72 -10.88
CA ASP A 27 -17.31 22.26 -10.78
C ASP A 27 -17.32 21.57 -12.17
N ASP A 28 -18.00 22.15 -13.16
CA ASP A 28 -18.11 21.58 -14.53
C ASP A 28 -16.74 21.49 -15.23
N TYR A 29 -15.79 22.36 -14.88
CA TYR A 29 -14.43 22.32 -15.43
C TYR A 29 -13.57 21.21 -14.83
N HIS A 30 -13.90 20.74 -13.63
CA HIS A 30 -13.15 19.69 -12.94
C HIS A 30 -13.58 18.28 -13.36
N ASP A 31 -14.82 18.11 -13.81
CA ASP A 31 -15.41 16.79 -14.09
C ASP A 31 -15.25 16.28 -15.53
N LEU A 32 -14.95 17.17 -16.49
CA LEU A 32 -14.99 16.84 -17.92
C LEU A 32 -13.64 16.46 -18.55
N THR A 33 -12.54 16.51 -17.82
CA THR A 33 -11.22 16.20 -18.38
C THR A 33 -10.77 14.80 -17.98
N GLU A 34 -10.47 13.95 -18.98
CA GLU A 34 -9.76 12.69 -18.74
C GLU A 34 -8.53 12.95 -17.86
N LEU A 35 -8.39 12.15 -16.81
CA LEU A 35 -7.30 12.33 -15.88
C LEU A 35 -5.98 11.99 -16.57
N ASN A 36 -5.10 12.98 -16.72
CA ASN A 36 -3.82 12.74 -17.38
C ASN A 36 -3.03 11.59 -16.72
N GLU A 37 -2.25 10.86 -17.53
CA GLU A 37 -1.60 9.62 -17.10
C GLU A 37 -0.64 9.85 -15.91
N GLN A 38 0.06 10.98 -15.88
CA GLN A 38 0.98 11.32 -14.79
C GLN A 38 0.25 11.51 -13.45
N ARG A 39 -0.92 12.18 -13.47
CA ARG A 39 -1.78 12.36 -12.30
C ARG A 39 -2.38 11.03 -11.88
N CYS A 40 -2.75 10.16 -12.83
CA CYS A 40 -3.23 8.80 -12.53
C CYS A 40 -2.14 8.00 -11.78
N LYS A 41 -0.92 7.98 -12.30
CA LYS A 41 0.23 7.32 -11.66
C LYS A 41 0.49 7.83 -10.24
N ARG A 42 0.48 9.16 -10.04
CA ARG A 42 0.64 9.77 -8.70
C ARG A 42 -0.50 9.41 -7.75
N THR A 43 -1.73 9.37 -8.25
CA THR A 43 -2.92 9.01 -7.47
C THR A 43 -2.89 7.55 -7.06
N ASN A 44 -2.61 6.64 -7.99
CA ASN A 44 -2.41 5.21 -7.73
C ASN A 44 -1.33 4.97 -6.67
N ARG A 45 -0.22 5.70 -6.75
CA ARG A 45 0.85 5.62 -5.75
C ARG A 45 0.40 6.06 -4.36
N ALA A 46 -0.34 7.16 -4.26
CA ALA A 46 -0.89 7.62 -2.99
C ALA A 46 -1.91 6.63 -2.42
N LEU A 47 -2.76 6.07 -3.29
CA LEU A 47 -3.76 5.05 -2.95
C LEU A 47 -3.11 3.80 -2.34
N VAL A 48 -2.10 3.22 -3.01
CA VAL A 48 -1.38 2.05 -2.50
C VAL A 48 -0.78 2.32 -1.13
N LYS A 49 -0.09 3.46 -0.96
CA LYS A 49 0.51 3.84 0.32
C LYS A 49 -0.54 3.97 1.43
N PHE A 50 -1.69 4.54 1.13
CA PHE A 50 -2.80 4.63 2.08
C PHE A 50 -3.32 3.25 2.49
N PHE A 51 -3.54 2.35 1.53
CA PHE A 51 -4.01 0.99 1.83
C PHE A 51 -3.03 0.22 2.73
N ILE A 52 -1.72 0.31 2.44
CA ILE A 52 -0.68 -0.38 3.22
C ILE A 52 -0.53 0.25 4.61
N ALA A 53 -0.32 1.57 4.67
CA ALA A 53 -0.02 2.25 5.94
C ALA A 53 -1.19 2.19 6.93
N CYS A 54 -2.42 2.09 6.44
CA CYS A 54 -3.61 1.98 7.27
C CYS A 54 -4.14 0.53 7.43
N GLY A 55 -3.46 -0.48 6.86
CA GLY A 55 -3.89 -1.88 6.96
C GLY A 55 -5.28 -2.15 6.36
N ILE A 56 -5.65 -1.44 5.29
CA ILE A 56 -6.97 -1.54 4.68
C ILE A 56 -7.04 -2.79 3.82
N ALA A 57 -8.07 -3.60 4.02
CA ALA A 57 -8.31 -4.79 3.21
C ALA A 57 -8.42 -4.42 1.72
N PHE A 58 -7.62 -5.03 0.85
CA PHE A 58 -7.56 -4.67 -0.58
C PHE A 58 -8.91 -4.80 -1.32
N ARG A 59 -9.83 -5.63 -0.82
CA ARG A 59 -11.21 -5.71 -1.34
C ARG A 59 -11.96 -4.37 -1.31
N ILE A 60 -11.55 -3.43 -0.47
CA ILE A 60 -12.19 -2.12 -0.34
C ILE A 60 -12.00 -1.27 -1.60
N VAL A 61 -10.92 -1.47 -2.37
CA VAL A 61 -10.65 -0.66 -3.57
C VAL A 61 -11.73 -0.81 -4.64
N GLU A 62 -12.42 -1.96 -4.67
CA GLU A 62 -13.53 -2.27 -5.57
C GLU A 62 -14.90 -2.13 -4.90
N HIS A 63 -14.93 -1.75 -3.62
CA HIS A 63 -16.19 -1.66 -2.88
C HIS A 63 -17.01 -0.46 -3.38
N PRO A 64 -18.32 -0.60 -3.69
CA PRO A 64 -19.12 0.48 -4.28
C PRO A 64 -19.09 1.80 -3.49
N PHE A 65 -19.16 1.75 -2.16
CA PHE A 65 -19.04 2.97 -1.34
C PHE A 65 -17.68 3.67 -1.47
N PHE A 66 -16.59 2.91 -1.61
CA PHE A 66 -15.27 3.49 -1.79
C PHE A 66 -15.13 4.08 -3.20
N ILE A 67 -15.62 3.37 -4.22
CA ILE A 67 -15.66 3.87 -5.60
C ILE A 67 -16.44 5.18 -5.67
N ASN A 68 -17.66 5.21 -5.10
CA ASN A 68 -18.49 6.41 -5.06
C ASN A 68 -17.78 7.56 -4.35
N PHE A 69 -17.19 7.31 -3.17
CA PHE A 69 -16.39 8.31 -2.46
C PHE A 69 -15.26 8.88 -3.32
N ILE A 70 -14.53 8.02 -4.04
CA ILE A 70 -13.46 8.46 -4.94
C ILE A 70 -14.02 9.25 -6.14
N LYS A 71 -15.18 8.87 -6.67
CA LYS A 71 -15.86 9.61 -7.74
C LYS A 71 -16.32 11.00 -7.32
N GLU A 72 -16.83 11.16 -6.09
CA GLU A 72 -17.16 12.47 -5.52
C GLU A 72 -15.92 13.36 -5.36
N LEU A 73 -14.75 12.77 -5.08
CA LEU A 73 -13.50 13.51 -5.02
C LEU A 73 -12.93 13.83 -6.41
N ASN A 74 -13.14 12.95 -7.38
CA ASN A 74 -12.63 13.06 -8.74
C ASN A 74 -13.37 12.12 -9.71
N ALA A 75 -14.31 12.66 -10.48
CA ALA A 75 -15.13 11.90 -11.41
C ALA A 75 -14.28 11.19 -12.50
N GLY A 76 -13.20 11.83 -12.95
CA GLY A 76 -12.32 11.33 -14.01
C GLY A 76 -11.34 10.23 -13.59
N TYR A 77 -11.20 9.95 -12.28
CA TYR A 77 -10.32 8.88 -11.81
C TYR A 77 -11.09 7.56 -11.65
N ASN A 78 -10.54 6.50 -12.21
CA ASN A 78 -11.04 5.14 -12.02
C ASN A 78 -10.13 4.42 -11.03
N THR A 79 -10.72 3.87 -9.97
CA THR A 79 -10.00 3.05 -9.00
C THR A 79 -9.44 1.80 -9.70
N PRO A 80 -8.23 1.35 -9.36
CA PRO A 80 -7.70 0.10 -9.89
C PRO A 80 -8.53 -1.08 -9.37
N THR A 81 -8.50 -2.19 -10.10
CA THR A 81 -8.99 -3.46 -9.57
C THR A 81 -8.10 -3.92 -8.42
N ARG A 82 -8.62 -4.82 -7.58
CA ARG A 82 -7.84 -5.44 -6.50
C ARG A 82 -6.63 -6.16 -7.05
N GLU A 83 -6.77 -6.82 -8.19
CA GLU A 83 -5.68 -7.52 -8.86
C GLU A 83 -4.57 -6.55 -9.30
N VAL A 84 -4.93 -5.43 -9.96
CA VAL A 84 -3.96 -4.41 -10.36
C VAL A 84 -3.30 -3.76 -9.13
N LEU A 85 -4.07 -3.51 -8.07
CA LEU A 85 -3.55 -2.95 -6.83
C LEU A 85 -2.47 -3.85 -6.21
N VAL A 86 -2.72 -5.15 -6.10
CA VAL A 86 -1.82 -6.11 -5.44
C VAL A 86 -0.68 -6.54 -6.35
N ASN A 87 -0.97 -6.97 -7.58
CA ASN A 87 0.03 -7.63 -8.41
C ASN A 87 0.88 -6.66 -9.25
N GLN A 88 0.49 -5.39 -9.33
CA GLN A 88 1.24 -4.40 -10.12
C GLN A 88 1.65 -3.19 -9.30
N LEU A 89 0.67 -2.50 -8.69
CA LEU A 89 0.94 -1.23 -8.03
C LEU A 89 1.70 -1.41 -6.72
N LEU A 90 1.33 -2.42 -5.92
CA LEU A 90 2.05 -2.80 -4.71
C LEU A 90 3.45 -3.33 -5.04
N GLU A 91 3.58 -4.28 -5.98
CA GLU A 91 4.88 -4.80 -6.42
C GLU A 91 5.83 -3.70 -6.90
N ARG A 92 5.32 -2.69 -7.61
CA ARG A 92 6.11 -1.54 -8.04
C ARG A 92 6.60 -0.67 -6.88
N GLU A 93 5.78 -0.44 -5.85
CA GLU A 93 6.21 0.31 -4.67
C GLU A 93 7.16 -0.52 -3.80
N LEU A 94 6.93 -1.84 -3.69
CA LEU A 94 7.82 -2.77 -3.02
C LEU A 94 9.21 -2.79 -3.68
N ALA A 95 9.29 -2.89 -5.00
CA ALA A 95 10.54 -2.84 -5.74
C ALA A 95 11.31 -1.52 -5.49
N GLN A 96 10.62 -0.38 -5.44
CA GLN A 96 11.25 0.91 -5.11
C GLN A 96 11.80 0.94 -3.68
N VAL A 97 11.04 0.41 -2.72
CA VAL A 97 11.47 0.33 -1.31
C VAL A 97 12.66 -0.60 -1.17
N ASN A 98 12.59 -1.80 -1.76
CA ASN A 98 13.68 -2.78 -1.74
C ASN A 98 14.95 -2.23 -2.39
N PHE A 99 14.83 -1.59 -3.55
CA PHE A 99 15.97 -0.93 -4.20
C PHE A 99 16.62 0.10 -3.28
N LYS A 100 15.81 0.95 -2.62
CA LYS A 100 16.33 1.96 -1.70
C LYS A 100 17.01 1.33 -0.48
N VAL A 101 16.41 0.29 0.11
CA VAL A 101 16.97 -0.43 1.25
C VAL A 101 18.31 -1.05 0.84
N ASN A 102 18.36 -1.80 -0.25
CA ASN A 102 19.60 -2.44 -0.73
C ASN A 102 20.69 -1.41 -1.03
N SER A 103 20.37 -0.29 -1.70
CA SER A 103 21.32 0.80 -1.94
C SER A 103 21.79 1.53 -0.67
N GLU A 104 21.09 1.39 0.46
CA GLU A 104 21.59 1.83 1.77
C GLU A 104 22.49 0.76 2.39
N LEU A 105 22.10 -0.52 2.33
CA LEU A 105 22.88 -1.64 2.85
C LEU A 105 24.25 -1.79 2.17
N GLU A 106 24.33 -1.64 0.84
CA GLU A 106 25.58 -1.71 0.06
C GLU A 106 26.65 -0.69 0.48
N LYS A 107 26.26 0.38 1.18
CA LYS A 107 27.18 1.44 1.62
C LYS A 107 27.73 1.21 3.03
N GLU A 108 27.16 0.26 3.76
CA GLU A 108 27.50 0.00 5.14
C GLU A 108 28.57 -1.08 5.23
N MET A 109 29.65 -0.79 5.94
CA MET A 109 30.76 -1.74 6.13
C MET A 109 30.43 -2.85 7.13
N ASN A 110 29.51 -2.58 8.05
CA ASN A 110 29.13 -3.50 9.11
C ASN A 110 27.61 -3.54 9.21
N LEU A 111 27.07 -4.75 9.12
CA LEU A 111 25.65 -5.05 9.24
C LEU A 111 25.46 -6.03 10.38
N MET A 112 24.38 -5.88 11.14
CA MET A 112 23.95 -6.87 12.13
C MET A 112 22.65 -7.51 11.65
N LEU A 113 22.64 -8.83 11.52
CA LEU A 113 21.44 -9.61 11.27
C LEU A 113 20.83 -10.05 12.59
N ALA A 114 19.63 -9.59 12.89
CA ALA A 114 18.78 -10.14 13.94
C ALA A 114 17.67 -10.97 13.30
N PHE A 115 17.29 -12.07 13.93
CA PHE A 115 16.15 -12.86 13.49
C PHE A 115 15.39 -13.41 14.68
N ASP A 116 14.09 -13.57 14.51
CA ASP A 116 13.20 -14.18 15.49
C ASP A 116 12.21 -15.11 14.76
N GLY A 117 11.68 -16.08 15.49
CA GLY A 117 10.77 -17.08 14.97
C GLY A 117 9.61 -17.26 15.94
N TRP A 118 8.39 -17.09 15.45
CA TRP A 118 7.18 -17.33 16.25
C TRP A 118 6.24 -18.32 15.60
N MET A 119 5.50 -19.05 16.44
CA MET A 119 4.38 -19.87 16.00
C MET A 119 3.08 -19.09 16.17
N SER A 120 2.33 -18.90 15.09
CA SER A 120 1.01 -18.29 15.14
C SER A 120 -0.01 -19.24 15.79
N GLY A 121 -1.15 -18.69 16.22
CA GLY A 121 -2.29 -19.48 16.69
C GLY A 121 -2.90 -20.41 15.63
N THR A 122 -2.50 -20.30 14.37
CA THR A 122 -2.87 -21.21 13.28
C THR A 122 -1.75 -22.20 12.94
N HIS A 123 -0.82 -22.43 13.87
CA HIS A 123 0.36 -23.29 13.71
C HIS A 123 1.26 -22.90 12.52
N ARG A 124 1.30 -21.60 12.17
CA ARG A 124 2.27 -21.11 11.19
C ARG A 124 3.56 -20.72 11.87
N SER A 125 4.67 -21.25 11.42
CA SER A 125 6.00 -20.85 11.87
C SER A 125 6.51 -19.74 10.97
N ILE A 126 6.51 -18.51 11.49
CA ILE A 126 6.97 -17.34 10.74
C ILE A 126 8.29 -16.88 11.34
N TRP A 127 9.26 -16.65 10.46
CA TRP A 127 10.60 -16.20 10.81
C TRP A 127 10.86 -14.85 10.16
N ASN A 128 11.19 -13.84 10.98
CA ASN A 128 11.59 -12.52 10.49
C ASN A 128 13.10 -12.36 10.57
N PHE A 129 13.64 -11.69 9.56
CA PHE A 129 15.04 -11.33 9.46
C PHE A 129 15.11 -9.81 9.37
N ILE A 130 15.79 -9.20 10.34
CA ILE A 130 15.96 -7.76 10.49
C ILE A 130 17.44 -7.43 10.29
N VAL A 131 17.72 -6.54 9.35
CA VAL A 131 19.08 -6.00 9.16
C VAL A 131 19.18 -4.65 9.85
N MET A 132 20.19 -4.51 10.69
CA MET A 132 20.47 -3.28 11.42
C MET A 132 21.80 -2.69 10.95
N ILE A 133 21.79 -1.39 10.67
CA ILE A 133 22.98 -0.63 10.24
C ILE A 133 23.52 0.22 11.39
N SER A 134 24.76 0.71 11.25
CA SER A 134 25.48 1.47 12.29
C SER A 134 24.73 2.71 12.81
N LEU A 135 23.81 3.26 12.01
CA LEU A 135 22.95 4.39 12.36
C LEU A 135 21.70 4.02 13.17
N ARG A 136 21.61 2.79 13.71
CA ARG A 136 20.43 2.26 14.43
C ARG A 136 19.13 2.28 13.61
N LYS A 137 19.24 2.27 12.27
CA LYS A 137 18.09 1.98 11.43
C LYS A 137 17.96 0.47 11.29
N GLU A 138 16.72 0.02 11.30
CA GLU A 138 16.35 -1.39 11.24
C GLU A 138 15.46 -1.61 10.03
N TYR A 139 15.77 -2.64 9.25
CA TYR A 139 15.01 -3.03 8.07
C TYR A 139 14.50 -4.44 8.26
N LEU A 140 13.18 -4.61 8.21
CA LEU A 140 12.60 -5.94 8.00
C LEU A 140 12.98 -6.40 6.59
N TYR A 141 14.00 -7.24 6.52
CA TYR A 141 14.65 -7.63 5.27
C TYR A 141 13.91 -8.78 4.62
N GLN A 142 13.62 -9.84 5.38
CA GLN A 142 12.85 -11.00 4.89
C GLN A 142 11.90 -11.56 5.94
N LEU A 143 10.83 -12.19 5.45
CA LEU A 143 9.86 -12.97 6.23
C LEU A 143 9.71 -14.33 5.56
N PHE A 144 9.98 -15.40 6.29
CA PHE A 144 9.78 -16.77 5.80
C PHE A 144 8.65 -17.46 6.54
N ASP A 145 7.80 -18.15 5.79
CA ASP A 145 6.88 -19.15 6.33
C ASP A 145 7.60 -20.52 6.30
N LEU A 146 8.10 -20.94 7.46
CA LEU A 146 8.80 -22.21 7.68
C LEU A 146 7.88 -23.29 8.26
N SER A 147 6.56 -23.12 8.18
CA SER A 147 5.59 -24.03 8.82
C SER A 147 5.71 -25.48 8.35
N LYS A 148 6.23 -25.71 7.13
CA LYS A 148 6.37 -27.03 6.52
C LYS A 148 7.76 -27.63 6.71
N ASN A 149 8.64 -26.96 7.45
CA ASN A 149 10.05 -27.31 7.56
C ASN A 149 10.39 -27.76 8.99
N SER A 150 11.47 -28.53 9.10
CA SER A 150 12.03 -28.90 10.39
C SER A 150 12.72 -27.69 11.02
N HIS A 151 12.38 -27.32 12.25
CA HIS A 151 13.07 -26.26 12.99
C HIS A 151 14.32 -26.78 13.71
N THR A 152 15.10 -27.64 13.06
CA THR A 152 16.39 -28.08 13.60
C THR A 152 17.45 -27.02 13.35
N ALA A 153 18.52 -27.04 14.14
CA ALA A 153 19.63 -26.11 13.99
C ALA A 153 20.22 -26.19 12.56
N GLU A 154 20.37 -27.39 12.02
CA GLU A 154 20.93 -27.63 10.69
C GLU A 154 20.10 -26.96 9.60
N TYR A 155 18.77 -27.07 9.67
CA TYR A 155 17.91 -26.44 8.67
C TYR A 155 17.92 -24.92 8.81
N LEU A 156 17.85 -24.39 10.03
CA LEU A 156 17.86 -22.95 10.26
C LEU A 156 19.17 -22.29 9.79
N VAL A 157 20.31 -22.96 9.96
CA VAL A 157 21.59 -22.51 9.39
C VAL A 157 21.46 -22.31 7.88
N THR A 158 20.86 -23.24 7.14
CA THR A 158 20.69 -23.08 5.69
C THR A 158 19.77 -21.93 5.29
N VAL A 159 18.81 -21.54 6.16
CA VAL A 159 17.94 -20.39 5.91
C VAL A 159 18.71 -19.09 6.20
N ILE A 160 19.47 -19.05 7.30
CA ILE A 160 20.30 -17.90 7.68
C ILE A 160 21.38 -17.64 6.64
N GLU A 161 22.08 -18.67 6.15
CA GLU A 161 23.09 -18.56 5.10
C GLU A 161 22.52 -17.90 3.84
N LYS A 162 21.35 -18.36 3.36
CA LYS A 162 20.68 -17.75 2.20
C LYS A 162 20.33 -16.28 2.41
N VAL A 163 19.96 -15.89 3.63
CA VAL A 163 19.66 -14.49 3.94
C VAL A 163 20.94 -13.66 3.93
N ILE A 164 22.03 -14.18 4.50
CA ILE A 164 23.34 -13.50 4.51
C ILE A 164 23.85 -13.31 3.08
N GLU A 165 23.83 -14.36 2.25
CA GLU A 165 24.21 -14.32 0.83
C GLU A 165 23.38 -13.31 0.03
N GLY A 166 22.09 -13.12 0.38
CA GLY A 166 21.24 -12.13 -0.27
C GLY A 166 21.52 -10.68 0.14
N ILE A 167 22.10 -10.46 1.33
CA ILE A 167 22.39 -9.12 1.85
C ILE A 167 23.68 -8.56 1.27
N GLY A 168 24.71 -9.40 1.15
CA GLY A 168 25.98 -9.07 0.52
C GLY A 168 26.36 -10.17 -0.44
N GLU A 169 26.38 -9.85 -1.74
CA GLU A 169 27.16 -10.64 -2.69
C GLU A 169 28.65 -10.39 -2.42
N ASP A 170 29.45 -11.45 -2.39
CA ASP A 170 30.92 -11.36 -2.41
C ASP A 170 31.43 -10.63 -3.67
#